data_AF-A0A448F7P2-F1
#
_entry.id   AF-A0A448F7P2-F1
#
_cell.length_a   1.000
_cell.length_b   1.000
_cell.length_c   1.000
_cell.angle_alpha   90.00
_cell.angle_beta   90.00
_cell.angle_gamma   90.00
#
_symmetry.space_group_name_H-M   'P 1'
#
loop_
_entity.id
_entity.type
_entity.pdbx_description
1 polymer ?
#
loop_
_entity_poly.entity_id
_entity_poly.type
_entity_poly.pdbx_seq_one_letter_code
_entity_poly.pdbx_strand_id
1 'polypeptide(L)'
;MLLCVSYVIKTKLSDDFGGDFSYPPDIYEVISSKVNSNGVVVYNLNSIIYLGKSCDASDGIKKKGHWYKDKDQFVVELDNTKYRFNYDEKVFSFNCEFPQ
;
A
#
# COMPACT_ATOMS: atom_id res chain seq x y z
N MET A 1 -16.65 21.81 13.98
CA MET A 1 -17.67 20.80 13.65
C MET A 1 -16.96 19.71 12.85
N LEU A 2 -16.55 18.62 13.52
CA LEU A 2 -15.99 17.46 12.84
C LEU A 2 -17.14 16.63 12.27
N LEU A 3 -17.06 16.25 11.00
CA LEU A 3 -17.81 15.10 10.47
C LEU A 3 -16.81 14.14 9.83
N CYS A 4 -16.74 12.95 10.41
CA CYS A 4 -15.94 11.82 9.97
C CYS A 4 -16.35 11.38 8.56
N VAL A 5 -15.36 11.17 7.69
CA VAL A 5 -15.54 10.38 6.47
C VAL A 5 -15.53 8.91 6.89
N SER A 6 -16.71 8.31 6.94
CA SER A 6 -16.88 6.88 7.21
C SER A 6 -16.38 6.07 6.03
N TYR A 7 -15.11 5.71 6.00
CA TYR A 7 -14.62 4.68 5.09
C TYR A 7 -15.06 3.32 5.65
N VAL A 8 -15.90 2.60 4.93
CA VAL A 8 -16.23 1.20 5.25
C VAL A 8 -15.42 0.35 4.27
N ILE A 9 -14.19 0.01 4.64
CA ILE A 9 -13.46 -1.05 3.93
C ILE A 9 -14.09 -2.37 4.40
N LYS A 10 -14.99 -2.94 3.60
CA LYS A 10 -15.48 -4.30 3.80
C LYS A 10 -14.32 -5.26 3.53
N THR A 11 -13.55 -5.59 4.56
CA THR A 11 -12.60 -6.73 4.51
C THR A 11 -13.29 -8.09 4.67
N LYS A 12 -14.60 -8.08 4.93
CA LYS A 12 -15.48 -9.25 5.02
C LYS A 12 -16.63 -9.10 4.05
N LEU A 13 -16.67 -9.98 3.05
CA LEU A 13 -17.88 -10.23 2.29
C LEU A 13 -18.60 -11.36 3.02
N SER A 14 -19.80 -11.08 3.53
CA SER A 14 -20.72 -12.14 3.93
C SER A 14 -21.28 -12.77 2.66
N ASP A 15 -21.09 -14.08 2.44
CA ASP A 15 -21.90 -14.77 1.45
C ASP A 15 -23.37 -14.81 1.90
N ASP A 16 -24.29 -15.12 0.99
CA ASP A 16 -25.73 -15.26 1.30
C ASP A 16 -26.04 -16.36 2.34
N PHE A 17 -25.02 -17.10 2.80
CA PHE A 17 -25.08 -18.18 3.79
C PHE A 17 -24.41 -17.86 5.14
N GLY A 18 -23.91 -16.64 5.34
CA GLY A 18 -23.36 -16.17 6.62
C GLY A 18 -21.96 -16.69 6.95
N GLY A 19 -21.22 -17.20 5.96
CA GLY A 19 -19.82 -17.57 6.10
C GLY A 19 -18.90 -16.35 6.06
N ASP A 20 -18.12 -16.14 7.13
CA ASP A 20 -16.99 -15.21 7.12
C ASP A 20 -15.82 -15.86 6.36
N PHE A 21 -15.55 -15.44 5.12
CA PHE A 21 -14.35 -15.84 4.40
C PHE A 21 -13.32 -14.70 4.35
N SER A 22 -12.06 -15.04 4.61
CA SER A 22 -10.94 -14.10 4.53
C SER A 22 -10.35 -14.15 3.13
N TYR A 23 -10.76 -13.24 2.24
CA TYR A 23 -10.09 -13.05 0.96
C TYR A 23 -8.96 -12.02 1.12
N PRO A 24 -7.68 -12.39 0.91
CA PRO A 24 -6.61 -11.40 0.85
C PRO A 24 -6.87 -10.49 -0.38
N PRO A 25 -6.90 -9.16 -0.22
CA PRO A 25 -7.22 -8.29 -1.33
C PRO A 25 -6.13 -8.34 -2.42
N ASP A 26 -6.55 -8.40 -3.68
CA ASP A 26 -5.63 -8.31 -4.84
C ASP A 26 -4.94 -6.94 -4.94
N ILE A 27 -5.59 -5.91 -4.37
CA ILE A 27 -5.12 -4.51 -4.36
C ILE A 27 -5.30 -3.94 -2.95
N TYR A 28 -4.22 -3.42 -2.40
CA TYR A 28 -4.15 -2.75 -1.10
C TYR A 28 -4.47 -1.25 -1.24
N GLU A 29 -5.20 -0.72 -0.28
CA GLU A 29 -5.51 0.72 -0.23
C GLU A 29 -4.51 1.50 0.60
N VAL A 30 -4.18 2.71 0.16
CA VAL A 30 -3.42 3.68 0.94
C VAL A 30 -4.43 4.49 1.78
N ILE A 31 -4.37 4.38 3.11
CA ILE A 31 -5.20 5.19 4.01
C ILE A 31 -4.65 6.62 4.07
N SER A 32 -3.33 6.73 4.15
CA SER A 32 -2.64 8.02 4.05
C SER A 32 -1.18 7.86 3.64
N SER A 33 -0.59 8.92 3.11
CA SER A 33 0.81 8.99 2.71
C SER A 33 1.48 10.27 3.24
N LYS A 34 2.75 10.19 3.61
CA LYS A 34 3.55 11.34 4.06
C LYS A 34 4.93 11.35 3.42
N VAL A 35 5.28 12.46 2.77
CA VAL A 35 6.60 12.67 2.16
C VAL A 35 7.60 13.17 3.19
N ASN A 36 8.85 12.75 3.08
CA ASN A 36 9.99 13.32 3.79
C ASN A 36 11.24 13.39 2.89
N SER A 37 12.39 13.75 3.47
CA SER A 37 13.65 13.86 2.72
C SER A 37 14.12 12.54 2.08
N ASN A 38 13.66 11.39 2.58
CA ASN A 38 14.12 10.07 2.19
C ASN A 38 13.15 9.36 1.23
N GLY A 39 11.88 9.76 1.19
CA GLY A 39 10.86 9.16 0.33
C GLY A 39 9.44 9.37 0.86
N VAL A 40 8.62 8.31 0.82
CA VAL A 40 7.22 8.31 1.26
C VAL A 40 6.98 7.26 2.32
N VAL A 41 6.25 7.64 3.36
CA VAL A 41 5.66 6.71 4.33
C VAL A 41 4.21 6.48 3.95
N VAL A 42 3.85 5.24 3.66
CA VAL A 42 2.50 4.77 3.33
C VAL A 42 1.91 4.10 4.56
N TYR A 43 0.73 4.55 4.96
CA TYR A 43 -0.05 3.95 6.04
C TYR A 43 -1.20 3.15 5.42
N ASN A 44 -1.22 1.85 5.71
CA ASN A 44 -2.31 0.94 5.40
C ASN A 44 -3.04 0.56 6.71
N LEU A 45 -4.15 -0.18 6.61
CA LEU A 45 -4.98 -0.63 7.73
C LEU A 45 -4.15 -1.31 8.84
N ASN A 46 -3.22 -2.19 8.45
CA ASN A 46 -2.49 -3.05 9.39
C ASN A 46 -0.97 -2.87 9.31
N SER A 47 -0.47 -1.97 8.47
CA SER A 47 0.97 -1.84 8.24
C SER A 47 1.39 -0.42 7.88
N ILE A 48 2.66 -0.14 8.17
CA ILE A 48 3.37 1.06 7.73
C ILE A 48 4.45 0.58 6.76
N ILE A 49 4.51 1.20 5.59
CA ILE A 49 5.49 0.91 4.55
C ILE A 49 6.29 2.18 4.27
N TYR A 50 7.60 2.03 4.19
CA TYR A 50 8.56 3.07 3.86
C TYR A 50 9.04 2.82 2.43
N LEU A 51 8.83 3.79 1.55
CA LEU A 51 9.23 3.77 0.16
C LEU A 51 10.34 4.80 -0.05
N GLY A 52 11.56 4.34 -0.25
CA GLY A 52 12.73 5.20 -0.41
C GLY A 52 12.86 5.75 -1.83
N LYS A 53 13.50 6.92 -1.95
CA LYS A 53 13.87 7.55 -3.23
C LYS A 53 14.75 6.66 -4.12
N SER A 54 15.50 5.75 -3.51
CA SER A 54 16.35 4.74 -4.17
C SER A 54 15.58 3.49 -4.60
N CYS A 55 14.24 3.54 -4.57
CA CYS A 55 13.36 2.42 -4.92
C CYS A 55 13.47 1.22 -3.96
N ASP A 56 14.10 1.41 -2.80
CA ASP A 56 14.10 0.49 -1.68
C ASP A 56 12.78 0.59 -0.89
N ALA A 57 12.33 -0.53 -0.35
CA ALA A 57 11.15 -0.59 0.49
C ALA A 57 11.46 -1.28 1.83
N SER A 58 10.76 -0.84 2.88
CA SER A 58 10.75 -1.51 4.17
C SER A 58 9.39 -1.42 4.82
N ASP A 59 9.02 -2.36 5.68
CA ASP A 59 7.83 -2.22 6.54
C ASP A 59 8.20 -1.85 7.98
N GLY A 60 7.17 -1.67 8.83
CA GLY A 60 7.31 -1.38 10.26
C GLY A 60 8.03 -2.47 11.08
N ILE A 61 8.15 -3.70 10.56
CA ILE A 61 8.88 -4.81 11.18
C ILE A 61 10.25 -5.06 10.51
N LYS A 62 10.71 -4.12 9.67
CA LYS A 62 12.03 -4.11 9.02
C LYS A 62 12.24 -5.20 7.96
N LYS A 63 11.17 -5.76 7.39
CA LYS A 63 11.30 -6.50 6.13
C LYS A 63 11.81 -5.57 5.06
N LYS A 64 12.68 -6.07 4.19
CA LYS A 64 13.29 -5.25 3.14
C LYS A 64 12.83 -5.71 1.77
N GLY A 65 12.90 -4.81 0.82
CA GLY A 65 12.82 -5.13 -0.58
C GLY A 65 12.82 -3.86 -1.42
N HIS A 66 11.96 -3.82 -2.42
CA HIS A 66 11.96 -2.75 -3.42
C HIS A 66 10.54 -2.39 -3.83
N TRP A 67 10.39 -1.24 -4.47
CA TRP A 67 9.10 -0.79 -4.98
C TRP A 67 9.26 -0.13 -6.35
N TYR A 68 8.19 -0.16 -7.13
CA TYR A 68 8.15 0.44 -8.47
C TYR A 68 6.72 0.77 -8.89
N LYS A 69 6.60 1.67 -9.85
CA LYS A 69 5.35 1.98 -10.54
C LYS A 69 5.05 0.90 -11.58
N ASP A 70 3.78 0.53 -11.67
CA ASP A 70 3.21 -0.34 -12.69
C ASP A 70 1.91 0.29 -13.17
N LYS A 71 1.98 1.04 -14.28
CA LYS A 71 0.86 1.81 -14.85
C LYS A 71 0.27 2.82 -13.85
N ASP A 72 -0.98 2.64 -13.45
CA ASP A 72 -1.74 3.43 -12.48
C ASP A 72 -1.62 2.90 -11.04
N GLN A 73 -0.77 1.89 -10.83
CA GLN A 73 -0.51 1.27 -9.54
C GLN A 73 0.96 1.40 -9.15
N PHE A 74 1.25 1.14 -7.89
CA PHE A 74 2.61 0.87 -7.45
C PHE A 74 2.67 -0.48 -6.75
N VAL A 75 3.81 -1.14 -6.90
CA VAL A 75 4.08 -2.47 -6.37
C VAL A 75 5.17 -2.35 -5.32
N VAL A 76 4.97 -3.03 -4.20
CA VAL A 76 5.96 -3.18 -3.14
C VAL A 76 6.26 -4.66 -3.00
N GLU A 77 7.52 -5.03 -3.10
CA GLU A 77 7.99 -6.40 -2.89
C GLU A 77 8.80 -6.43 -1.60
N LEU A 78 8.36 -7.21 -0.60
CA LEU A 78 9.03 -7.38 0.70
C LEU A 78 9.16 -8.87 1.01
N ASP A 79 10.38 -9.36 1.29
CA ASP A 79 10.64 -10.78 1.58
C ASP A 79 9.91 -11.74 0.61
N ASN A 80 10.00 -11.49 -0.70
CA ASN A 80 9.32 -12.22 -1.78
C ASN A 80 7.79 -12.17 -1.78
N THR A 81 7.17 -11.31 -0.95
CA THR A 81 5.74 -11.04 -0.99
C THR A 81 5.47 -9.77 -1.78
N LYS A 82 4.57 -9.86 -2.77
CA LYS A 82 4.17 -8.74 -3.61
C LYS A 82 2.88 -8.11 -3.10
N TYR A 83 2.88 -6.80 -2.93
CA TYR A 83 1.72 -5.98 -2.58
C TYR A 83 1.47 -4.98 -3.70
N ARG A 84 0.25 -4.94 -4.23
CA ARG A 84 -0.17 -3.95 -5.23
C ARG A 84 -1.01 -2.87 -4.56
N PHE A 85 -0.75 -1.61 -4.87
CA PHE A 85 -1.49 -0.49 -4.32
C PHE A 85 -2.05 0.38 -5.45
N ASN A 86 -3.21 0.97 -5.20
CA ASN A 86 -3.77 2.01 -6.07
C ASN A 86 -2.85 3.24 -6.15
N TYR A 87 -3.09 4.09 -7.15
CA TYR A 87 -2.44 5.38 -7.30
C TYR A 87 -2.44 6.20 -5.99
N ASP A 88 -1.27 6.71 -5.61
CA ASP A 88 -1.10 7.74 -4.60
C ASP A 88 -0.20 8.83 -5.17
N GLU A 89 -0.69 10.08 -5.21
CA GLU A 89 0.02 11.22 -5.81
C GLU A 89 1.42 11.41 -5.21
N LYS A 90 1.57 11.20 -3.90
CA LYS A 90 2.86 11.39 -3.22
C LYS A 90 3.84 10.31 -3.60
N VAL A 91 3.41 9.05 -3.68
CA VAL A 91 4.24 7.95 -4.19
C VAL A 91 4.61 8.20 -5.65
N PHE A 92 3.66 8.65 -6.47
CA PHE A 92 3.87 8.89 -7.89
C PHE A 92 4.75 10.11 -8.20
N SER A 93 4.98 11.00 -7.23
CA SER A 93 5.94 12.09 -7.35
C SER A 93 7.41 11.63 -7.42
N PHE A 94 7.71 10.36 -7.12
CA PHE A 94 9.05 9.78 -7.16
C PHE A 94 9.27 8.92 -8.41
N ASN A 95 10.51 8.86 -8.90
CA ASN A 95 10.83 8.13 -10.12
C ASN A 95 11.38 6.72 -9.84
N CYS A 96 10.48 5.76 -9.61
CA CYS A 96 10.80 4.34 -9.50
C CYS A 96 9.96 3.56 -10.51
N GLU A 97 10.57 3.17 -11.62
CA GLU A 97 9.92 2.42 -12.70
C GLU A 97 10.27 0.93 -12.57
N PHE A 98 9.39 0.06 -13.08
CA PHE A 98 9.67 -1.37 -13.15
C PHE A 98 10.93 -1.60 -14.02
N PRO A 99 11.93 -2.36 -13.55
CA PRO A 99 13.07 -2.71 -14.38
C PRO A 99 12.57 -3.50 -15.61
N GLN A 100 12.87 -2.98 -16.80
CA GLN A 100 12.55 -3.63 -18.09
C GLN A 100 13.31 -4.94 -18.27
#